data_AF-A0A661AH58-F1
#
_entry.id   AF-A0A661AH58-F1
#
_cell.length_a   1.000
_cell.length_b   1.000
_cell.length_c   1.000
_cell.angle_alpha   90.00
_cell.angle_beta   90.00
_cell.angle_gamma   90.00
#
_symmetry.space_group_name_H-M   'P 1'
#
loop_
_entity.id
_entity.type
_entity.pdbx_description
1 polymer ?
#
loop_
_entity_poly.entity_id
_entity_poly.type
_entity_poly.pdbx_seq_one_letter_code
_entity_poly.pdbx_strand_id
1 'polypeptide(L)' 'MLEKLKGYDGEIYGFLEERMGCGMGICKGCAIRTKGGIKHLCTDGPVFNLKEVVFD' A
#
# COMPACT_ATOMS: atom_id res chain seq x y z
N MET A 1 -14.20 -0.99 -4.09
CA MET A 1 -14.19 -1.29 -2.64
C MET A 1 -14.26 -0.02 -1.80
N LEU A 2 -13.33 0.93 -1.98
CA LEU A 2 -13.29 2.18 -1.22
C LEU A 2 -14.57 3.01 -1.28
N GLU A 3 -15.31 2.96 -2.38
CA GLU A 3 -16.59 3.67 -2.50
C GLU A 3 -17.65 3.22 -1.51
N LYS A 4 -17.62 1.94 -1.10
CA LYS A 4 -18.55 1.41 -0.08
C LYS A 4 -18.21 1.87 1.34
N LEU A 5 -17.05 2.52 1.50
CA LEU A 5 -16.56 3.06 2.77
C LEU A 5 -16.76 4.58 2.86
N LYS A 6 -17.39 5.21 1.85
CA LYS A 6 -17.75 6.64 1.87
C LYS A 6 -18.68 6.90 3.06
N GLY A 7 -18.21 7.67 4.05
CA GLY A 7 -18.92 7.98 5.29
C GLY A 7 -18.44 7.23 6.54
N TYR A 8 -17.41 6.40 6.43
CA TYR A 8 -16.74 5.81 7.58
C TYR A 8 -15.55 6.68 8.02
N ASP A 9 -15.62 7.24 9.23
CA ASP A 9 -14.58 8.13 9.77
C ASP A 9 -13.39 7.40 10.39
N GLY A 10 -13.49 6.08 10.59
CA GLY A 10 -12.43 5.29 11.20
C GLY A 10 -11.19 5.12 10.30
N GLU A 11 -10.15 4.55 10.89
CA GLU A 11 -8.93 4.17 10.19
C GLU A 11 -9.13 2.81 9.51
N ILE A 12 -8.79 2.73 8.23
CA ILE A 12 -8.98 1.52 7.43
C ILE A 12 -7.62 1.07 6.94
N TYR A 13 -7.20 -0.11 7.38
CA TYR A 13 -5.97 -0.74 6.94
C TYR A 13 -6.30 -1.83 5.93
N GLY A 14 -5.46 -1.96 4.90
CA GLY A 14 -5.59 -3.01 3.90
C GLY A 14 -4.24 -3.67 3.65
N PHE A 15 -4.30 -4.98 3.42
CA PHE A 15 -3.19 -5.72 2.85
C PHE A 15 -3.14 -5.43 1.35
N LEU A 16 -1.98 -5.02 0.85
CA LEU A 16 -1.74 -4.72 -0.56
C LEU A 16 -0.84 -5.78 -1.18
N GLU A 17 -1.13 -6.08 -2.44
CA GLU A 17 -0.39 -7.01 -3.27
C GLU A 17 0.23 -6.25 -4.45
N GLU A 18 1.48 -6.55 -4.75
CA GLU A 18 2.20 -6.12 -5.95
C GLU A 18 3.22 -7.21 -6.28
N ARG A 19 3.54 -7.39 -7.56
CA ARG A 19 4.50 -8.37 -8.05
C ARG A 19 5.86 -8.22 -7.38
N MET A 20 6.19 -9.18 -6.52
CA MET A 20 7.49 -9.24 -5.87
C MET A 20 8.50 -10.02 -6.71
N GLY A 21 9.71 -9.47 -6.84
CA GLY A 21 10.87 -10.19 -7.37
C GLY A 21 11.65 -10.88 -6.24
N CYS A 22 12.36 -10.10 -5.43
CA CYS A 22 13.26 -10.64 -4.41
C CYS A 22 12.65 -10.82 -3.00
N GLY A 23 11.54 -10.13 -2.67
CA GLY A 23 10.94 -10.16 -1.32
C GLY A 23 11.81 -9.60 -0.17
N MET A 24 13.05 -9.14 -0.43
CA MET A 24 14.00 -8.68 0.59
C MET A 24 14.47 -7.23 0.39
N GLY A 25 13.77 -6.44 -0.43
CA GLY A 25 14.07 -5.02 -0.64
C GLY A 25 15.21 -4.69 -1.61
N ILE A 26 15.78 -5.67 -2.31
CA ILE A 26 16.90 -5.47 -3.25
C ILE A 26 16.41 -4.99 -4.62
N CYS A 27 15.45 -5.69 -5.23
CA CYS A 27 15.00 -5.39 -6.59
C CYS A 27 14.11 -4.14 -6.71
N LYS A 28 13.54 -3.68 -5.58
CA LYS A 28 12.59 -2.56 -5.51
C LYS A 28 11.33 -2.70 -6.40
N GLY A 29 11.06 -3.90 -6.93
CA GLY A 29 9.93 -4.15 -7.83
C GLY A 29 8.57 -3.96 -7.19
N CYS A 30 8.42 -4.26 -5.90
CA CYS A 30 7.15 -4.16 -5.17
C CYS A 30 6.83 -2.73 -4.69
N ALA A 31 7.18 -1.73 -5.49
CA ALA A 31 7.01 -0.32 -5.15
C ALA A 31 5.54 0.12 -5.31
N ILE A 32 5.04 0.89 -4.36
CA ILE A 32 3.71 1.50 -4.38
C ILE A 32 3.83 3.01 -4.19
N ARG A 33 2.85 3.75 -4.72
CA ARG A 33 2.75 5.19 -4.51
C ARG A 33 1.91 5.47 -3.28
N THR A 34 2.43 6.31 -2.40
CA THR A 34 1.71 6.86 -1.25
C THR A 34 1.76 8.38 -1.29
N LYS A 35 0.90 9.05 -0.51
CA LYS A 35 0.95 10.50 -0.31
C LYS A 35 2.28 10.97 0.30
N GLY A 36 3.01 10.08 0.99
CA GLY A 36 4.33 10.34 1.56
C GLY A 36 5.51 9.96 0.67
N GLY A 37 5.27 9.60 -0.61
CA GLY A 37 6.29 9.13 -1.53
C GLY A 37 6.19 7.63 -1.83
N ILE A 38 7.27 7.06 -2.37
CA ILE A 38 7.31 5.64 -2.75
C ILE A 38 7.61 4.79 -1.52
N LYS A 39 6.80 3.76 -1.30
CA LYS A 39 7.04 2.69 -0.32
C LYS A 39 7.14 1.34 -1.01
N HIS A 40 7.67 0.33 -0.34
CA HIS A 40 7.89 -1.01 -0.87
C HIS A 40 7.25 -2.05 0.02
N LEU A 41 6.35 -2.86 -0.53
CA LEU A 41 5.58 -3.85 0.24
C LEU A 41 6.45 -4.82 1.05
N CYS A 42 7.58 -5.26 0.49
CA CYS A 42 8.44 -6.24 1.14
C CYS A 42 9.27 -5.70 2.33
N THR A 43 9.44 -4.37 2.45
CA THR A 43 10.26 -3.76 3.52
C THR A 43 9.46 -2.83 4.42
N ASP A 44 8.56 -2.03 3.86
CA ASP A 44 7.68 -1.14 4.61
C ASP A 44 6.45 -1.88 5.18
N GLY A 45 6.29 -3.15 4.81
CA GLY A 45 5.20 -4.03 5.20
C GLY A 45 4.08 -4.02 4.15
N PRO A 46 3.31 -5.11 3.99
CA PRO A 46 2.24 -5.16 3.00
C PRO A 46 0.92 -4.52 3.50
N VAL A 47 0.85 -4.13 4.79
CA VAL A 47 -0.36 -3.55 5.40
C VAL A 47 -0.21 -2.04 5.54
N PHE A 48 -1.09 -1.29 4.87
CA PHE A 48 -1.07 0.17 4.88
C PHE A 48 -2.40 0.76 5.26
N ASN A 49 -2.36 1.99 5.75
CA ASN A 49 -3.54 2.81 5.86
C ASN A 49 -4.06 3.17 4.46
N LEU A 50 -5.29 2.80 4.13
CA LEU A 50 -5.82 3.05 2.79
C LEU A 50 -5.96 4.56 2.47
N LYS A 51 -5.94 5.44 3.48
CA LYS A 51 -5.92 6.90 3.29
C LYS A 51 -4.55 7.40 2.80
N GLU A 52 -3.46 6.67 3.01
CA GLU A 52 -2.11 7.08 2.57
C GLU A 52 -1.76 6.59 1.16
N VAL A 53 -2.41 5.53 0.68
CA VAL A 53 -2.11 4.86 -0.58
C VAL A 53 -2.75 5.62 -1.76
N VAL A 54 -2.02 5.72 -2.87
CA VAL A 54 -2.53 6.31 -4.12
C VAL A 54 -2.90 5.16 -5.06
N PHE A 55 -4.20 5.03 -5.33
CA PHE A 55 -4.73 4.09 -6.32
C PHE A 55 -4.94 4.83 -7.64
N ASP A 56 -4.38 4.29 -8.72
CA ASP A 56 -4.68 4.68 -10.11
C ASP A 56 -5.74 3.73 -10.69
#